data_AF-T0M2X6-F1
#
_entry.id   AF-T0M2X6-F1
#
_cell.length_a   1.000
_cell.length_b   1.000
_cell.length_c   1.000
_cell.angle_alpha   90.00
_cell.angle_beta   90.00
_cell.angle_gamma   90.00
#
_symmetry.space_group_name_H-M   'P 1'
#
loop_
_entity.id
_entity.type
_entity.pdbx_description
1 polymer ?
#
loop_
_entity_poly.entity_id
_entity_poly.type
_entity_poly.pdbx_seq_one_letter_code
_entity_poly.pdbx_strand_id
1 'polypeptide(L)'
;MAVVIESTLKSERLVKPINPDASNFYLPVRSLKFSAKLQLANEIEMEGQILKVVGREEYLNTDDLADLQGATVRLYLNPAGCGPNDGIFFSRNAYRMLDAHSIMPDRYTIRLEILSIGENTVKEDMEIKQ
;
A
#
# COMPACT_ATOMS: atom_id res chain seq x y z
N MET A 1 7.90 -8.87 14.87
CA MET A 1 8.09 -9.04 13.42
C MET A 1 7.32 -7.95 12.70
N ALA A 2 7.76 -7.52 11.51
CA ALA A 2 7.13 -6.43 10.79
C ALA A 2 5.93 -6.91 9.96
N VAL A 3 4.97 -6.00 9.74
CA VAL A 3 3.83 -6.26 8.87
C VAL A 3 4.29 -6.13 7.43
N VAL A 4 4.37 -7.24 6.70
CA VAL A 4 4.73 -7.23 5.28
C VAL A 4 3.51 -7.53 4.43
N ILE A 5 3.27 -6.68 3.44
CA ILE A 5 2.15 -6.76 2.51
C ILE A 5 2.73 -6.91 1.12
N GLU A 6 2.34 -7.97 0.42
CA GLU A 6 2.67 -8.17 -0.99
C GLU A 6 1.38 -8.17 -1.79
N SER A 7 1.22 -7.18 -2.67
CA SER A 7 -0.01 -7.04 -3.45
C SER A 7 0.23 -6.35 -4.77
N THR A 8 -0.67 -6.60 -5.72
CA THR A 8 -0.66 -5.94 -7.03
C THR A 8 -1.24 -4.56 -6.89
N LEU A 9 -0.53 -3.55 -7.39
CA LEU A 9 -1.05 -2.18 -7.47
C LEU A 9 -2.32 -2.16 -8.31
N LYS A 10 -3.38 -1.55 -7.78
CA LYS A 10 -4.63 -1.31 -8.48
C LYS A 10 -4.87 0.19 -8.61
N SER A 11 -5.48 0.59 -9.72
CA SER A 11 -6.10 1.91 -9.82
C SER A 11 -7.50 1.84 -9.22
N GLU A 12 -7.85 2.79 -8.36
CA GLU A 12 -9.24 3.03 -8.00
C GLU A 12 -9.93 3.68 -9.21
N ARG A 13 -10.87 2.95 -9.83
CA ARG A 13 -11.67 3.52 -10.91
C ARG A 13 -12.63 4.53 -10.30
N LEU A 14 -12.33 5.83 -10.49
CA LEU A 14 -13.31 6.92 -10.56
C LEU A 14 -13.93 7.44 -9.24
N VAL A 15 -13.57 6.93 -8.06
CA VAL A 15 -13.94 7.58 -6.80
C VAL A 15 -12.74 8.40 -6.35
N LYS A 16 -12.86 9.73 -6.31
CA LYS A 16 -11.84 10.55 -5.67
C LYS A 16 -11.75 10.08 -4.21
N PRO A 17 -10.57 9.80 -3.68
CA PRO A 17 -10.46 9.48 -2.27
C PRO A 17 -11.10 10.61 -1.46
N ILE A 18 -11.82 10.24 -0.40
CA ILE A 18 -12.47 11.20 0.51
C ILE A 18 -11.41 12.12 1.12
N ASN A 19 -10.19 11.61 1.25
CA ASN A 19 -9.01 12.34 1.69
C ASN A 19 -8.25 13.00 0.50
N PRO A 20 -8.03 14.33 0.51
CA PRO A 20 -7.30 15.03 -0.55
C PRO A 20 -5.82 14.61 -0.66
N ASP A 21 -5.25 13.95 0.35
CA ASP A 21 -3.87 13.49 0.37
C ASP A 21 -3.69 12.05 -0.15
N ALA A 22 -4.76 11.33 -0.48
CA ALA A 22 -4.70 9.98 -1.02
C ALA A 22 -4.63 9.94 -2.56
N SER A 23 -4.00 8.89 -3.08
CA SER A 23 -3.78 8.62 -4.50
C SER A 23 -4.88 7.74 -5.09
N ASN A 24 -5.05 7.81 -6.41
CA ASN A 24 -5.86 6.86 -7.18
C ASN A 24 -5.22 5.47 -7.27
N PHE A 25 -4.01 5.25 -6.73
CA PHE A 25 -3.39 3.93 -6.61
C PHE A 25 -3.56 3.39 -5.20
N TYR A 26 -3.93 2.11 -5.10
CA TYR A 26 -4.04 1.42 -3.84
C TYR A 26 -3.58 -0.03 -3.97
N LEU A 27 -3.18 -0.61 -2.83
CA LEU A 27 -3.02 -2.04 -2.68
C LEU A 27 -4.34 -2.59 -2.13
N PRO A 28 -5.05 -3.45 -2.86
CA PRO A 28 -6.20 -4.14 -2.32
C PRO A 28 -5.70 -5.08 -1.23
N VAL A 29 -6.36 -5.04 -0.07
CA VAL A 29 -5.99 -5.94 1.01
C VAL A 29 -7.22 -6.60 1.61
N ARG A 30 -7.79 -7.51 0.82
CA ARG A 30 -8.99 -8.29 1.18
C ARG A 30 -8.84 -9.12 2.47
N SER A 31 -7.62 -9.39 2.91
CA SER A 31 -7.30 -10.27 4.05
C SER A 31 -6.76 -9.53 5.26
N LEU A 32 -6.59 -8.20 5.21
CA LEU A 32 -6.25 -7.47 6.41
C LEU A 32 -7.47 -7.49 7.33
N LYS A 33 -7.49 -8.44 8.27
CA LYS A 33 -8.12 -8.25 9.57
C LYS A 33 -7.49 -7.06 10.34
N PHE A 34 -7.01 -6.01 9.66
CA PHE A 34 -6.38 -4.84 10.26
C PHE A 34 -7.43 -4.01 10.96
N SER A 35 -8.51 -3.68 10.26
CA SER A 35 -9.65 -2.95 10.84
C SER A 35 -10.21 -3.67 12.07
N ALA A 36 -10.47 -4.97 11.95
CA ALA A 36 -11.08 -5.79 13.01
C ALA A 36 -10.13 -6.11 14.17
N LYS A 37 -8.82 -6.34 13.94
CA LYS A 37 -7.85 -6.61 15.03
C LYS A 37 -7.29 -5.34 15.68
N LEU A 38 -7.18 -4.25 14.93
CA LEU A 38 -6.66 -2.98 15.43
C LEU A 38 -7.80 -2.08 15.98
N GLN A 39 -9.06 -2.51 15.91
CA GLN A 39 -10.26 -1.75 16.32
C GLN A 39 -10.32 -0.36 15.69
N LEU A 40 -9.88 -0.26 14.44
CA LEU A 40 -9.76 1.02 13.74
C LEU A 40 -11.03 1.33 12.99
N ALA A 41 -11.79 2.30 13.50
CA ALA A 41 -13.06 2.74 12.93
C ALA A 41 -12.89 3.81 11.82
N ASN A 42 -11.71 4.41 11.70
CA ASN A 42 -11.44 5.58 10.85
C ASN A 42 -10.24 5.34 9.91
N GLU A 43 -10.12 6.20 8.89
CA GLU A 43 -8.89 6.31 8.09
C GLU A 43 -7.70 6.61 8.98
N ILE A 44 -6.60 5.87 8.81
CA ILE A 44 -5.40 6.02 9.64
C ILE A 44 -4.16 6.07 8.78
N GLU A 45 -3.31 7.04 9.10
CA GLU A 45 -2.00 7.20 8.47
C GLU A 45 -1.10 6.01 8.81
N MET A 46 -0.34 5.56 7.83
CA MET A 46 0.65 4.52 7.99
C MET A 46 1.94 4.98 7.36
N GLU A 47 3.05 4.56 7.95
CA GLU A 47 4.35 4.65 7.33
C GLU A 47 4.79 3.24 6.94
N GLY A 48 5.28 3.10 5.71
CA GLY A 48 5.87 1.87 5.26
C GLY A 48 7.12 2.09 4.44
N GLN A 49 7.81 0.99 4.16
CA GLN A 49 9.00 0.93 3.33
C GLN A 49 8.76 -0.05 2.19
N ILE A 50 9.06 0.36 0.96
CA ILE A 50 9.01 -0.55 -0.18
C ILE A 50 10.19 -1.52 -0.05
N LEU A 51 9.90 -2.81 0.10
CA LEU A 51 10.91 -3.86 0.14
C LEU A 51 11.30 -4.34 -1.26
N LYS A 52 10.34 -4.36 -2.19
CA LYS A 52 10.55 -4.81 -3.56
C LYS A 52 9.41 -4.37 -4.48
N VAL A 53 9.73 -4.13 -5.74
CA VAL A 53 8.74 -4.02 -6.83
C VAL A 53 9.05 -5.10 -7.87
N VAL A 54 8.02 -5.82 -8.32
CA VAL A 54 8.14 -6.95 -9.24
C VAL A 54 7.14 -6.79 -10.38
N GLY A 55 7.60 -6.96 -11.62
CA GLY A 55 6.71 -7.05 -12.78
C GLY A 55 5.95 -8.38 -12.77
N ARG A 56 4.65 -8.36 -13.07
CA ARG A 56 3.84 -9.58 -13.15
C ARG A 56 4.17 -10.44 -14.38
N GLU A 57 4.81 -9.84 -15.37
CA GLU A 57 5.23 -10.49 -16.60
C GLU A 57 6.75 -10.41 -16.68
N GLU A 58 7.39 -11.50 -17.12
CA GLU A 58 8.85 -11.64 -17.13
C GLU A 58 9.57 -10.63 -18.02
N TYR A 59 8.85 -10.03 -18.98
CA TYR A 59 9.39 -9.04 -19.92
C TYR A 59 9.31 -7.60 -19.44
N LEU A 60 8.74 -7.34 -18.25
CA LEU A 60 8.71 -6.00 -17.66
C LEU A 60 10.09 -5.70 -17.07
N ASN A 61 10.72 -4.63 -17.57
CA ASN A 61 11.95 -4.12 -16.97
C ASN A 61 11.64 -3.55 -15.58
N THR A 62 12.34 -4.04 -14.57
CA THR A 62 12.23 -3.58 -13.17
C THR A 62 13.52 -2.95 -12.65
N ASP A 63 14.55 -2.82 -13.50
CA ASP A 63 15.85 -2.27 -13.11
C ASP A 63 15.70 -0.81 -12.65
N ASP A 64 14.90 -0.02 -13.36
CA ASP A 64 14.57 1.36 -12.98
C ASP A 64 13.74 1.43 -11.69
N LEU A 65 13.20 0.31 -11.22
CA LEU A 65 12.42 0.24 -9.97
C LEU A 65 13.26 -0.19 -8.78
N ALA A 66 14.55 -0.53 -8.98
CA ALA A 66 15.45 -0.88 -7.90
C ALA A 66 15.64 0.27 -6.90
N ASP A 67 15.61 1.52 -7.40
CA ASP A 67 15.74 2.73 -6.58
C ASP A 67 14.54 2.95 -5.63
N LEU A 68 13.40 2.29 -5.90
CA LEU A 68 12.25 2.31 -5.01
C LEU A 68 12.47 1.41 -3.79
N GLN A 69 13.37 0.43 -3.85
CA GLN A 69 13.65 -0.45 -2.72
C GLN A 69 14.32 0.34 -1.59
N GLY A 70 13.72 0.28 -0.40
CA GLY A 70 14.12 1.04 0.77
C GLY A 70 13.43 2.41 0.90
N ALA A 71 12.67 2.85 -0.12
CA ALA A 71 11.97 4.13 -0.06
C ALA A 71 10.85 4.10 0.99
N THR A 72 10.87 5.08 1.89
CA THR A 72 9.79 5.30 2.86
C THR A 72 8.61 5.99 2.19
N VAL A 73 7.42 5.42 2.38
CA VAL A 73 6.17 5.92 1.82
C VAL A 73 5.13 6.14 2.90
N ARG A 74 4.43 7.26 2.78
CA ARG A 74 3.21 7.52 3.55
C ARG A 74 2.01 6.91 2.85
N LEU A 75 1.17 6.24 3.63
CA LEU A 75 0.01 5.48 3.17
C LEU A 75 -1.19 5.77 4.08
N TYR A 76 -2.38 5.40 3.62
CA TYR A 76 -3.62 5.49 4.39
C TYR A 76 -4.35 4.16 4.35
N LEU A 77 -4.75 3.65 5.51
CA LEU A 77 -5.70 2.53 5.58
C LEU A 77 -7.11 3.08 5.54
N ASN A 78 -7.95 2.58 4.64
CA ASN A 78 -9.40 2.82 4.71
C ASN A 78 -10.12 1.53 5.14
N PRO A 79 -10.52 1.42 6.42
CA PRO A 79 -11.16 0.21 6.96
C PRO A 79 -12.69 0.18 6.82
N ALA A 80 -13.33 1.24 6.32
CA ALA A 80 -14.77 1.47 6.50
C ALA A 80 -15.66 0.98 5.35
N GLY A 81 -15.16 0.19 4.40
CA GLY A 81 -15.93 -0.24 3.24
C GLY A 81 -16.41 -1.69 3.38
N CYS A 82 -17.67 -1.93 3.71
CA CYS A 82 -18.30 -3.23 3.42
C CYS A 82 -18.38 -3.40 1.88
N GLY A 83 -17.28 -3.85 1.24
CA GLY A 83 -17.13 -3.87 -0.22
C GLY A 83 -15.69 -3.76 -0.74
N PRO A 84 -15.48 -3.58 -2.06
CA PRO A 84 -14.17 -3.64 -2.75
C PRO A 84 -13.18 -2.51 -2.41
N ASN A 85 -13.47 -1.70 -1.39
CA ASN A 85 -12.72 -0.48 -1.05
C ASN A 85 -11.79 -0.66 0.16
N ASP A 86 -11.73 -1.88 0.74
CA ASP A 86 -10.72 -2.23 1.75
C ASP A 86 -9.33 -2.28 1.09
N GLY A 87 -8.52 -1.28 1.41
CA GLY A 87 -7.25 -1.07 0.73
C GLY A 87 -6.30 -0.15 1.49
N ILE A 88 -5.03 -0.25 1.12
CA ILE A 88 -4.00 0.70 1.52
C ILE A 88 -3.78 1.65 0.36
N PHE A 89 -4.04 2.92 0.58
CA PHE A 89 -3.93 3.98 -0.39
C PHE A 89 -2.57 4.65 -0.26
N PHE A 90 -1.92 4.92 -1.38
CA PHE A 90 -0.69 5.70 -1.36
C PHE A 90 -1.01 7.16 -1.09
N SER A 91 -0.19 7.85 -0.30
CA SER A 91 -0.25 9.31 -0.26
C SER A 91 0.10 9.91 -1.63
N ARG A 92 -0.30 11.16 -1.87
CA ARG A 92 0.03 11.90 -3.08
C ARG A 92 1.54 11.98 -3.34
N ASN A 93 2.35 12.07 -2.29
CA ASN A 93 3.81 12.11 -2.41
C ASN A 93 4.37 10.75 -2.83
N ALA A 94 3.91 9.67 -2.19
CA ALA A 94 4.31 8.32 -2.57
C ALA A 94 3.86 8.00 -4.01
N TYR A 95 2.68 8.45 -4.42
CA TYR A 95 2.21 8.34 -5.81
C TYR A 95 3.14 9.04 -6.79
N ARG A 96 3.52 10.30 -6.55
CA ARG A 96 4.44 11.04 -7.43
C ARG A 96 5.77 10.31 -7.61
N MET A 97 6.26 9.65 -6.56
CA MET A 97 7.46 8.84 -6.62
C MET A 97 7.26 7.60 -7.52
N LEU A 98 6.14 6.89 -7.39
CA LEU A 98 5.84 5.73 -8.26
C LEU A 98 5.58 6.14 -9.72
N ASP A 99 4.92 7.28 -9.92
CA ASP A 99 4.59 7.86 -11.24
C ASP A 99 5.85 8.32 -11.98
N ALA A 100 6.84 8.87 -11.28
CA ALA A 100 8.15 9.22 -11.85
C ALA A 100 8.87 8.01 -12.47
N HIS A 101 8.59 6.81 -11.97
CA HIS A 101 9.13 5.55 -12.48
C HIS A 101 8.18 4.86 -13.48
N SER A 102 7.17 5.57 -13.99
CA SER A 102 6.20 5.08 -14.99
C SER A 102 5.51 3.77 -14.58
N ILE A 103 5.27 3.57 -13.28
CA ILE A 103 4.62 2.36 -12.78
C ILE A 103 3.17 2.31 -13.29
N MET A 104 2.89 1.30 -14.12
CA MET A 104 1.56 1.02 -14.61
C MET A 104 0.77 0.16 -13.61
N PRO A 105 -0.41 0.62 -13.15
CA PRO A 105 -1.30 -0.21 -12.35
C PRO A 105 -1.58 -1.56 -13.02
N ASP A 106 -1.91 -2.57 -12.22
CA ASP A 106 -2.18 -3.95 -12.63
C ASP A 106 -1.00 -4.75 -13.17
N ARG A 107 0.13 -4.10 -13.50
CA ARG A 107 1.34 -4.75 -14.04
C ARG A 107 2.42 -5.03 -13.01
N TYR A 108 2.41 -4.34 -11.87
CA TYR A 108 3.43 -4.47 -10.84
C TYR A 108 2.85 -4.94 -9.51
N THR A 109 3.59 -5.82 -8.85
CA THR A 109 3.40 -6.26 -7.47
C THR A 109 4.40 -5.54 -6.59
N ILE A 110 3.92 -4.90 -5.52
CA ILE A 110 4.76 -4.26 -4.52
C ILE A 110 4.75 -5.08 -3.25
N ARG A 111 5.94 -5.35 -2.73
CA ARG A 111 6.16 -5.86 -1.39
C ARG A 111 6.54 -4.70 -0.49
N LEU A 112 5.78 -4.48 0.56
CA LEU A 112 5.85 -3.31 1.43
C LEU A 112 5.85 -3.74 2.89
N GLU A 113 6.74 -3.15 3.68
CA GLU A 113 6.79 -3.32 5.13
C GLU A 113 6.11 -2.13 5.79
N ILE A 114 5.19 -2.35 6.72
CA ILE A 114 4.56 -1.30 7.52
C ILE A 114 5.39 -1.12 8.79
N LEU A 115 5.89 0.11 8.98
CA LEU A 115 6.72 0.52 10.11
C LEU A 115 5.86 1.08 11.26
N SER A 116 4.80 1.83 10.92
CA SER A 116 3.91 2.43 11.91
C SER A 116 2.46 2.53 11.40
N ILE A 117 1.53 2.57 12.35
CA ILE A 117 0.09 2.76 12.11
C ILE A 117 -0.40 3.80 13.13
N GLY A 118 -0.77 4.98 12.65
CA GLY A 118 -1.03 6.16 13.50
C GLY A 118 0.19 6.52 14.34
N GLU A 119 -0.01 6.71 15.64
CA GLU A 119 1.07 7.01 16.59
C GLU A 119 1.82 5.75 17.08
N ASN A 120 1.37 4.55 16.70
CA ASN A 120 1.94 3.30 17.17
C ASN A 120 3.01 2.78 16.20
N THR A 121 4.23 2.60 16.71
CA THR A 121 5.25 1.81 16.01
C THR A 121 4.84 0.33 16.03
N VAL A 122 4.86 -0.32 14.87
CA VAL A 122 4.58 -1.76 14.76
C VAL A 122 5.78 -2.52 15.31
N LYS A 123 5.65 -3.04 16.54
CA LYS A 123 6.75 -3.74 17.23
C LYS A 123 6.56 -5.27 17.32
N GLU A 124 5.38 -5.81 17.00
CA GLU A 124 5.07 -7.25 17.17
C GLU A 124 4.32 -7.89 15.98
N ASP A 125 4.53 -9.21 15.85
CA ASP A 125 4.06 -10.10 14.79
C ASP A 125 2.55 -10.04 14.49
N MET A 126 2.19 -9.49 13.34
CA MET A 126 0.88 -9.74 12.72
C MET A 126 1.07 -10.47 11.38
N GLU A 127 1.03 -11.81 11.39
CA GLU A 127 0.89 -12.58 10.14
C GLU A 127 -0.48 -12.30 9.51
N ILE A 128 -0.46 -11.77 8.28
CA ILE A 128 -1.64 -11.65 7.42
C ILE A 128 -1.55 -12.80 6.43
N LYS A 129 -2.24 -13.90 6.71
CA LYS A 129 -2.33 -15.02 5.77
C LYS A 129 -3.39 -14.72 4.71
N GLN A 130 -3.02 -14.94 3.45
CA GLN A 130 -3.96 -15.03 2.32
C GLN A 130 -4.82 -16.28 2.46
#